data_AF-A0A6I2X064-F1
#
_entry.id   AF-A0A6I2X064-F1
#
_cell.length_a   1.000
_cell.length_b   1.000
_cell.length_c   1.000
_cell.angle_alpha   90.00
_cell.angle_beta   90.00
_cell.angle_gamma   90.00
#
_symmetry.space_group_name_H-M   'P 1'
#
loop_
_entity.id
_entity.type
_entity.pdbx_description
1 polymer ?
#
loop_
_entity_poly.entity_id
_entity_poly.type
_entity_poly.pdbx_seq_one_letter_code
_entity_poly.pdbx_strand_id
1 'polypeptide(L)'
;MTDIVVVGSGFFGLTVAEMLARDRGMNVEIIERRNHIGGNAYSEIDPDTGIEIHTYGSHLFHTSNERVWEYANRFTSFTDYKHHVWTQHKGKSYPMPIGLALMCQFYGRALTPNQARELVEEQSEQFTQGSVTNLEDKAISLIGRDLYEAFIKGYTEKQWQTPATDLPASIITRLPVRY
;
A
#
# COMPACT_ATOMS: atom_id res chain seq x y z
N MET A 1 -40.55 -6.24 -3.71
CA MET A 1 -40.36 -4.80 -3.45
C MET A 1 -38.97 -4.67 -2.85
N THR A 2 -38.16 -3.72 -3.32
CA THR A 2 -36.80 -3.52 -2.82
C THR A 2 -36.84 -2.81 -1.47
N ASP A 3 -36.15 -3.35 -0.47
CA ASP A 3 -36.08 -2.75 0.87
C ASP A 3 -34.93 -1.73 0.96
N ILE A 4 -33.84 -1.96 0.22
CA ILE A 4 -32.68 -1.06 0.18
C ILE A 4 -31.96 -1.13 -1.17
N VAL A 5 -31.44 0.01 -1.61
CA VAL A 5 -30.58 0.12 -2.80
C VAL A 5 -29.15 0.42 -2.38
N VAL A 6 -28.20 -0.37 -2.89
CA VAL A 6 -26.76 -0.15 -2.74
C VAL A 6 -26.19 0.31 -4.08
N VAL A 7 -25.58 1.50 -4.11
CA VAL A 7 -24.97 2.05 -5.33
C VAL A 7 -23.46 1.76 -5.31
N GLY A 8 -23.00 1.01 -6.31
CA GLY A 8 -21.62 0.54 -6.45
C GLY A 8 -21.41 -0.85 -5.87
N SER A 9 -20.75 -1.69 -6.65
CA SER A 9 -20.54 -3.12 -6.35
C SER A 9 -19.10 -3.46 -5.95
N GLY A 10 -18.36 -2.49 -5.41
CA GLY A 10 -17.08 -2.74 -4.75
C GLY A 10 -17.25 -3.45 -3.40
N PHE A 11 -16.13 -3.87 -2.78
CA PHE A 11 -16.16 -4.62 -1.52
C PHE A 11 -17.01 -3.98 -0.41
N PHE A 12 -17.03 -2.65 -0.30
CA PHE A 12 -17.89 -1.97 0.67
C PHE A 12 -19.38 -2.24 0.40
N GLY A 13 -19.84 -1.99 -0.83
CA GLY A 13 -21.22 -2.20 -1.23
C GLY A 13 -21.63 -3.67 -1.13
N LEU A 14 -20.77 -4.59 -1.58
CA LEU A 14 -21.03 -6.03 -1.50
C LEU A 14 -21.10 -6.54 -0.06
N THR A 15 -20.24 -6.06 0.83
CA THR A 15 -20.28 -6.42 2.25
C THR A 15 -21.59 -5.96 2.89
N VAL A 16 -21.99 -4.71 2.65
CA VAL A 16 -23.26 -4.18 3.18
C VAL A 16 -24.45 -4.96 2.62
N ALA A 17 -24.46 -5.21 1.31
CA ALA A 17 -25.54 -5.94 0.66
C ALA A 17 -25.67 -7.39 1.18
N GLU A 18 -24.56 -8.12 1.27
CA GLU A 18 -24.56 -9.50 1.79
C GLU A 18 -25.04 -9.55 3.22
N MET A 19 -24.55 -8.66 4.09
CA MET A 19 -24.94 -8.66 5.49
C MET A 19 -26.42 -8.32 5.70
N LEU A 20 -26.97 -7.35 4.95
CA LEU A 20 -28.39 -7.01 5.05
C LEU A 20 -29.29 -8.11 4.50
N ALA A 21 -28.92 -8.70 3.37
CA ALA A 21 -29.66 -9.82 2.80
C ALA A 21 -29.64 -11.04 3.74
N ARG A 22 -28.46 -11.41 4.25
CA ARG A 22 -28.28 -12.60 5.09
C ARG A 22 -28.84 -12.41 6.50
N ASP A 23 -28.44 -11.36 7.21
CA ASP A 23 -28.71 -11.24 8.65
C ASP A 23 -30.07 -10.59 8.92
N ARG A 24 -30.64 -9.85 7.96
CA ARG A 24 -31.92 -9.15 8.09
C ARG A 24 -33.00 -9.63 7.12
N GLY A 25 -32.67 -10.53 6.18
CA GLY A 25 -33.64 -11.03 5.19
C GLY A 25 -34.16 -9.96 4.24
N MET A 26 -33.43 -8.84 4.08
CA MET A 26 -33.87 -7.72 3.25
C MET A 26 -33.65 -8.00 1.77
N ASN A 27 -34.57 -7.53 0.93
CA ASN A 27 -34.40 -7.52 -0.52
C ASN A 27 -33.48 -6.34 -0.89
N VAL A 28 -32.23 -6.65 -1.24
CA VAL A 28 -31.21 -5.66 -1.60
C VAL A 28 -31.06 -5.57 -3.12
N GLU A 29 -31.19 -4.36 -3.66
CA GLU A 29 -30.90 -4.07 -5.05
C GLU A 29 -29.53 -3.39 -5.16
N ILE A 30 -28.64 -3.91 -6.01
CA ILE A 30 -27.31 -3.35 -6.22
C ILE A 30 -27.27 -2.71 -7.61
N ILE A 31 -26.91 -1.43 -7.68
CA ILE A 31 -26.76 -0.70 -8.93
C ILE A 31 -25.28 -0.47 -9.18
N GLU A 32 -24.74 -1.11 -10.21
CA GLU A 32 -23.37 -0.90 -10.69
C GLU A 32 -23.40 -0.16 -12.03
N ARG A 33 -22.56 0.86 -12.17
CA ARG A 33 -22.43 1.63 -13.40
C ARG A 33 -21.51 0.99 -14.42
N ARG A 34 -20.56 0.16 -13.96
CA ARG A 34 -19.62 -0.59 -14.80
C ARG A 34 -20.32 -1.84 -15.35
N ASN A 35 -19.68 -2.46 -16.33
CA ASN A 35 -20.13 -3.71 -16.94
C ASN A 35 -19.69 -4.97 -16.16
N HIS A 36 -19.09 -4.79 -14.98
CA HIS A 36 -18.62 -5.87 -14.13
C HIS A 36 -18.77 -5.50 -12.65
N ILE A 37 -18.77 -6.52 -11.79
CA ILE A 37 -18.82 -6.39 -10.32
C ILE A 37 -17.43 -6.08 -9.73
N GLY A 38 -17.34 -5.73 -8.45
CA GLY A 38 -16.09 -5.74 -7.67
C GLY A 38 -15.34 -4.39 -7.64
N GLY A 39 -15.81 -3.40 -8.41
CA GLY A 39 -15.16 -2.10 -8.50
C GLY A 39 -13.71 -2.24 -8.99
N ASN A 40 -12.76 -1.59 -8.32
CA ASN A 40 -11.35 -1.67 -8.72
C ASN A 40 -10.71 -3.04 -8.43
N ALA A 41 -11.28 -3.84 -7.54
CA ALA A 41 -10.75 -5.15 -7.19
C ALA A 41 -11.12 -6.24 -8.21
N TYR A 42 -11.83 -5.88 -9.29
CA TYR A 42 -12.16 -6.80 -10.36
C TYR A 42 -10.90 -7.33 -11.06
N SER A 43 -10.91 -8.63 -11.34
CA SER A 43 -9.94 -9.33 -12.17
C SER A 43 -10.64 -10.01 -13.34
N GLU A 44 -9.89 -10.24 -14.41
CA GLU A 44 -10.33 -10.95 -15.59
C GLU A 44 -9.23 -11.89 -16.10
N ILE A 45 -9.60 -12.88 -16.90
CA ILE A 45 -8.63 -13.76 -17.54
C ILE A 45 -8.20 -13.12 -18.85
N ASP A 46 -6.91 -12.87 -19.00
CA ASP A 46 -6.32 -12.42 -20.25
C ASP A 46 -6.53 -13.49 -21.35
N PRO A 47 -7.17 -13.15 -22.48
CA PRO A 47 -7.59 -14.15 -23.48
C PRO A 47 -6.42 -14.79 -24.24
N ASP A 48 -5.28 -14.10 -24.34
CA ASP A 48 -4.13 -14.57 -25.11
C ASP A 48 -3.22 -15.50 -24.29
N THR A 49 -3.10 -15.25 -22.99
CA THR A 49 -2.19 -15.98 -22.09
C THR A 49 -2.89 -16.91 -21.11
N GLY A 50 -4.18 -16.68 -20.84
CA GLY A 50 -4.94 -17.39 -19.81
C GLY A 50 -4.60 -16.98 -18.38
N ILE A 51 -3.80 -15.92 -18.19
CA ILE A 51 -3.39 -15.43 -16.87
C ILE A 51 -4.49 -14.54 -16.28
N GLU A 52 -4.80 -14.72 -15.00
CA GLU A 52 -5.67 -13.78 -14.27
C GLU A 52 -4.94 -12.44 -14.05
N ILE A 53 -5.54 -11.35 -14.52
CA ILE A 53 -5.02 -9.99 -14.42
C ILE A 53 -5.99 -9.10 -13.64
N HIS A 54 -5.44 -8.14 -12.91
CA HIS A 54 -6.24 -7.15 -12.20
C HIS A 54 -6.39 -5.91 -13.08
N THR A 55 -7.61 -5.60 -13.51
CA THR A 55 -7.89 -4.54 -14.51
C THR A 55 -7.47 -3.15 -14.02
N TYR A 56 -7.49 -2.90 -12.70
CA TYR A 56 -7.25 -1.58 -12.11
C TYR A 56 -6.04 -1.55 -11.17
N GLY A 57 -5.00 -2.31 -11.50
CA GLY A 57 -3.78 -2.43 -10.70
C GLY A 57 -3.84 -3.57 -9.69
N SER A 58 -2.68 -4.01 -9.21
CA SER A 58 -2.57 -5.16 -8.32
C SER A 58 -3.31 -4.93 -7.00
N HIS A 59 -4.15 -5.90 -6.62
CA HIS A 59 -4.86 -5.93 -5.35
C HIS A 59 -4.31 -7.09 -4.52
N LEU A 60 -3.85 -6.79 -3.31
CA LEU A 60 -3.21 -7.76 -2.44
C LEU A 60 -3.99 -7.78 -1.14
N PHE A 61 -4.65 -8.90 -0.88
CA PHE A 61 -5.41 -9.03 0.35
C PHE A 61 -4.47 -9.25 1.54
N HIS A 62 -4.54 -8.38 2.53
CA HIS A 62 -3.86 -8.55 3.80
C HIS A 62 -4.71 -7.94 4.91
N THR A 63 -4.78 -8.61 6.06
CA THR A 63 -5.49 -8.11 7.24
C THR A 63 -4.87 -8.68 8.50
N SER A 64 -4.84 -7.90 9.57
CA SER A 64 -4.58 -8.38 10.94
C SER A 64 -5.87 -8.49 11.77
N ASN A 65 -7.03 -8.25 11.14
CA ASN A 65 -8.34 -8.34 11.75
C ASN A 65 -8.94 -9.71 11.47
N GLU A 66 -9.00 -10.55 12.50
CA GLU A 66 -9.49 -11.93 12.44
C GLU A 66 -10.94 -12.01 11.95
N ARG A 67 -11.83 -11.12 12.42
CA ARG A 67 -13.22 -11.07 11.96
C ARG A 67 -13.33 -10.83 10.45
N VAL A 68 -12.47 -9.97 9.89
CA VAL A 68 -12.44 -9.72 8.44
C VAL A 68 -11.86 -10.91 7.69
N TRP A 69 -10.83 -11.55 8.24
CA TRP A 69 -10.23 -12.77 7.67
C TRP A 69 -11.26 -13.91 7.58
N GLU A 70 -11.94 -14.20 8.68
CA GLU A 70 -13.00 -15.20 8.75
C GLU A 70 -14.16 -14.88 7.80
N TYR A 71 -14.58 -13.61 7.76
CA TYR A 71 -15.64 -13.17 6.86
C TYR A 71 -15.28 -13.38 5.39
N ALA A 72 -14.07 -12.97 4.98
CA ALA A 72 -13.62 -13.12 3.59
C ALA A 72 -13.49 -14.61 3.19
N ASN A 73 -13.04 -15.47 4.10
CA ASN A 73 -12.90 -16.91 3.86
C ASN A 73 -14.24 -17.65 3.69
N ARG A 74 -15.38 -17.00 3.91
CA ARG A 74 -16.71 -17.55 3.58
C ARG A 74 -17.00 -17.52 2.08
N PHE A 75 -16.33 -16.65 1.32
CA PHE A 75 -16.62 -16.39 -0.09
C PHE A 75 -15.53 -16.91 -1.04
N THR A 76 -14.32 -17.13 -0.53
CA THR A 76 -13.20 -17.66 -1.31
C THR A 76 -12.17 -18.30 -0.38
N SER A 77 -11.24 -19.07 -0.94
CA SER A 77 -9.99 -19.42 -0.27
C SER A 77 -8.87 -18.47 -0.69
N PHE A 78 -7.83 -18.36 0.14
CA PHE A 78 -6.63 -17.59 -0.15
C PHE A 78 -5.43 -18.52 -0.29
N THR A 79 -4.53 -18.17 -1.21
CA THR A 79 -3.19 -18.77 -1.24
C THR A 79 -2.35 -18.24 -0.07
N ASP A 80 -1.19 -18.85 0.16
CA ASP A 80 -0.22 -18.39 1.16
C ASP A 80 0.77 -17.34 0.60
N TYR A 81 0.41 -16.69 -0.51
CA TYR A 81 1.24 -15.70 -1.18
C TYR A 81 1.69 -14.59 -0.22
N LYS A 82 3.00 -14.36 -0.17
CA LYS A 82 3.62 -13.27 0.59
C LYS A 82 4.14 -12.23 -0.37
N HIS A 83 3.61 -11.02 -0.27
CA HIS A 83 4.01 -9.95 -1.18
C HIS A 83 5.40 -9.42 -0.85
N HIS A 84 6.26 -9.39 -1.87
CA HIS A 84 7.58 -8.81 -1.82
C HIS A 84 7.73 -7.83 -2.97
N VAL A 85 8.21 -6.63 -2.65
CA VAL A 85 8.44 -5.56 -3.63
C VAL A 85 9.93 -5.39 -3.84
N TRP A 86 10.30 -5.12 -5.08
CA TRP A 86 11.62 -4.67 -5.47
C TRP A 86 11.51 -3.30 -6.14
N THR A 87 12.52 -2.46 -5.94
CA THR A 87 12.63 -1.16 -6.59
C THR A 87 13.93 -1.04 -7.35
N GLN A 88 13.94 -0.21 -8.38
CA GLN A 88 15.11 0.06 -9.23
C GLN A 88 15.62 1.47 -8.97
N HIS A 89 16.89 1.61 -8.60
CA HIS A 89 17.57 2.89 -8.47
C HIS A 89 18.93 2.83 -9.17
N LYS A 90 19.16 3.74 -10.14
CA LYS A 90 20.40 3.82 -10.95
C LYS A 90 20.86 2.46 -11.51
N GLY A 91 19.91 1.69 -12.05
CA GLY A 91 20.17 0.39 -12.69
C GLY A 91 20.44 -0.77 -11.71
N LYS A 92 20.25 -0.57 -10.40
CA LYS A 92 20.37 -1.62 -9.38
C LYS A 92 19.03 -1.90 -8.70
N SER A 93 18.75 -3.18 -8.48
CA SER A 93 17.54 -3.65 -7.78
C SER A 93 17.76 -3.69 -6.28
N TYR A 94 16.82 -3.13 -5.52
CA TYR A 94 16.83 -3.13 -4.05
C TYR A 94 15.54 -3.73 -3.50
N PRO A 95 15.59 -4.51 -2.40
CA PRO A 95 14.40 -5.04 -1.75
C PRO A 95 13.66 -3.93 -1.01
N MET A 96 12.32 -3.95 -1.05
CA MET A 96 11.47 -3.04 -0.29
C MET A 96 10.64 -3.81 0.76
N PRO A 97 10.27 -3.17 1.89
CA PRO A 97 10.53 -1.78 2.27
C PRO A 97 11.98 -1.51 2.70
N ILE A 98 12.32 -0.24 2.96
CA ILE A 98 13.62 0.17 3.49
C ILE A 98 13.91 -0.61 4.80
N GLY A 99 14.99 -1.36 4.78
CA GLY A 99 15.47 -2.10 5.93
C GLY A 99 16.92 -2.52 5.76
N LEU A 100 17.44 -3.33 6.69
CA LEU A 100 18.86 -3.66 6.77
C LEU A 100 19.46 -4.16 5.45
N ALA A 101 18.75 -5.05 4.74
CA ALA A 101 19.21 -5.56 3.46
C ALA A 101 19.37 -4.45 2.40
N LEU A 102 18.40 -3.55 2.28
CA LEU A 102 18.48 -2.40 1.37
C LEU A 102 19.60 -1.46 1.79
N MET A 103 19.72 -1.14 3.09
CA MET A 103 20.77 -0.25 3.59
C MET A 103 22.17 -0.81 3.33
N CYS A 104 22.39 -2.10 3.61
CA CYS A 104 23.67 -2.75 3.31
C CYS A 104 24.01 -2.71 1.82
N GLN A 105 23.02 -2.95 0.94
CA GLN A 105 23.22 -2.88 -0.51
C GLN A 105 23.48 -1.45 -1.01
N PHE A 106 22.72 -0.48 -0.50
CA PHE A 106 22.80 0.92 -0.92
C PHE A 106 24.11 1.58 -0.48
N TYR A 107 24.52 1.37 0.77
CA TYR A 107 25.77 1.90 1.31
C TYR A 107 26.99 1.02 0.99
N GLY A 108 26.80 -0.15 0.38
CA GLY A 108 27.89 -1.03 -0.06
C GLY A 108 28.72 -1.64 1.07
N ARG A 109 28.17 -1.74 2.29
CA ARG A 109 28.84 -2.33 3.47
C ARG A 109 27.87 -3.09 4.34
N ALA A 110 28.36 -4.11 5.05
CA ALA A 110 27.56 -4.79 6.06
C ALA A 110 27.33 -3.85 7.25
N LEU A 111 26.07 -3.71 7.66
CA LEU A 111 25.65 -2.97 8.84
C LEU A 111 25.00 -3.94 9.82
N THR A 112 25.22 -3.71 11.11
CA THR A 112 24.36 -4.27 12.17
C THR A 112 23.10 -3.41 12.33
N PRO A 113 22.03 -3.93 12.95
CA PRO A 113 20.83 -3.14 13.24
C PRO A 113 21.11 -1.83 14.00
N ASN A 114 22.08 -1.82 14.92
CA ASN A 114 22.46 -0.62 15.66
C ASN A 114 23.19 0.39 14.76
N GLN A 115 24.16 -0.05 13.97
CA GLN A 115 24.87 0.83 13.03
C GLN A 115 23.92 1.43 11.98
N ALA A 116 22.94 0.65 11.52
CA ALA A 116 21.93 1.14 10.60
C ALA A 116 21.02 2.20 11.25
N ARG A 117 20.68 2.04 12.53
CA ARG A 117 19.92 3.04 13.29
C ARG A 117 20.72 4.34 13.49
N GLU A 118 21.96 4.22 13.95
CA GLU A 118 22.88 5.35 14.13
C GLU A 118 23.06 6.13 12.83
N LEU A 119 23.20 5.44 11.69
CA LEU A 119 23.32 6.06 10.38
C LEU A 119 22.07 6.86 9.97
N VAL A 120 20.88 6.32 10.23
CA VAL A 120 19.62 7.03 9.95
C VAL A 120 19.46 8.21 10.89
N GLU A 121 19.80 8.06 12.17
CA GLU A 121 19.76 9.13 13.16
C GLU A 121 20.68 10.30 12.77
N GLU A 122 21.95 10.03 12.44
CA GLU A 122 22.93 11.03 11.98
C GLU A 122 22.40 11.84 10.78
N GLN A 123 21.77 11.17 9.81
CA GLN A 123 21.18 11.83 8.64
C GLN A 123 19.87 12.58 8.94
N SER A 124 19.21 12.27 10.05
CA SER A 124 17.94 12.85 10.47
C SER A 124 18.09 13.96 11.51
N GLU A 125 19.29 14.12 12.11
CA GLU A 125 19.59 15.09 13.18
C GLU A 125 19.25 16.55 12.83
N GLN A 126 19.26 16.90 11.53
CA GLN A 126 18.89 18.24 11.07
C GLN A 126 17.39 18.55 11.23
N PHE A 127 16.54 17.54 11.43
CA PHE A 127 15.09 17.67 11.54
C PHE A 127 14.63 17.42 12.98
N THR A 128 14.83 18.39 13.86
CA THR A 128 14.23 18.42 15.20
C THR A 128 12.71 18.61 15.10
N GLN A 129 11.94 18.12 16.10
CA GLN A 129 10.47 17.96 16.13
C GLN A 129 9.61 19.21 15.79
N GLY A 130 10.18 20.38 15.51
CA GLY A 130 9.48 21.59 15.04
C GLY A 130 9.68 21.98 13.58
N SER A 131 10.51 21.24 12.82
CA SER A 131 10.90 21.59 11.44
C SER A 131 10.08 20.88 10.35
N VAL A 132 9.21 19.94 10.71
CA VAL A 132 8.49 19.11 9.75
C VAL A 132 7.21 19.80 9.29
N THR A 133 7.20 20.29 8.06
CA THR A 133 6.06 21.01 7.47
C THR A 133 5.40 20.25 6.32
N ASN A 134 6.18 19.43 5.62
CA ASN A 134 5.76 18.76 4.39
C ASN A 134 6.22 17.29 4.37
N LEU A 135 5.89 16.59 3.28
CA LEU A 135 6.24 15.19 3.07
C LEU A 135 7.75 14.98 3.00
N GLU A 136 8.49 15.85 2.32
CA GLU A 136 9.96 15.78 2.22
C GLU A 136 10.60 15.82 3.61
N ASP A 137 10.29 16.84 4.42
CA ASP A 137 10.80 16.96 5.79
C ASP A 137 10.46 15.71 6.61
N LYS A 138 9.22 15.23 6.48
CA LYS A 138 8.74 14.07 7.23
C LYS A 138 9.48 12.81 6.83
N ALA A 139 9.70 12.57 5.54
CA ALA A 139 10.43 11.42 5.06
C ALA A 139 11.90 11.48 5.49
N ILE A 140 12.58 12.62 5.30
CA ILE A 140 13.99 12.77 5.69
C ILE A 140 14.15 12.55 7.21
N SER A 141 13.23 13.07 8.04
CA SER A 141 13.28 12.85 9.49
C SER A 141 13.14 11.37 9.93
N LEU A 142 12.67 10.49 9.04
CA LEU A 142 12.43 9.08 9.34
C LEU A 142 13.50 8.15 8.78
N ILE A 143 14.10 8.49 7.63
CA ILE A 143 14.99 7.61 6.88
C ILE A 143 16.31 8.26 6.45
N GLY A 144 16.53 9.54 6.78
CA GLY A 144 17.68 10.28 6.29
C GLY A 144 17.52 10.74 4.83
N ARG A 145 18.36 11.72 4.45
CA ARG A 145 18.28 12.38 3.14
C ARG A 145 18.61 11.45 1.98
N ASP A 146 19.65 10.63 2.12
CA ASP A 146 20.13 9.78 1.03
C ASP A 146 19.07 8.77 0.58
N LEU A 147 18.44 8.10 1.54
CA LEU A 147 17.39 7.12 1.26
C LEU A 147 16.11 7.79 0.74
N TYR A 148 15.79 8.99 1.25
CA TYR A 148 14.67 9.77 0.74
C TYR A 148 14.86 10.13 -0.75
N GLU A 149 16.01 10.70 -1.11
CA GLU A 149 16.31 11.09 -2.48
C GLU A 149 16.36 9.88 -3.41
N ALA A 150 16.90 8.75 -2.94
CA ALA A 150 17.05 7.55 -3.74
C ALA A 150 15.72 6.82 -4.00
N PHE A 151 14.85 6.69 -2.99
CA PHE A 151 13.73 5.75 -3.02
C PHE A 151 12.35 6.38 -2.83
N ILE A 152 12.25 7.60 -2.29
CA ILE A 152 10.96 8.22 -1.96
C ILE A 152 10.63 9.40 -2.87
N LYS A 153 11.56 10.36 -3.05
CA LYS A 153 11.31 11.63 -3.75
C LYS A 153 10.71 11.44 -5.13
N GLY A 154 11.47 10.82 -6.05
CA GLY A 154 11.06 10.67 -7.44
C GLY A 154 9.86 9.75 -7.63
N TYR A 155 9.63 8.80 -6.72
CA TYR A 155 8.44 7.95 -6.76
C TYR A 155 7.19 8.74 -6.33
N THR A 156 7.29 9.47 -5.21
CA THR A 156 6.23 10.33 -4.69
C THR A 156 5.82 11.38 -5.70
N GLU A 157 6.77 12.15 -6.23
CA GLU A 157 6.47 13.24 -7.18
C GLU A 157 5.86 12.71 -8.48
N LYS A 158 6.23 11.50 -8.91
CA LYS A 158 5.61 10.84 -10.06
C LYS A 158 4.18 10.41 -9.77
N GLN A 159 3.93 9.82 -8.59
CA GLN A 159 2.60 9.34 -8.20
C GLN A 159 1.62 10.50 -8.00
N TRP A 160 2.07 11.60 -7.38
CA TRP A 160 1.24 12.74 -7.02
C TRP A 160 1.30 13.90 -8.03
N GLN A 161 2.22 13.84 -9.00
CA GLN A 161 2.48 14.93 -9.96
C GLN A 161 2.66 16.30 -9.28
N THR A 162 3.21 16.29 -8.06
CA THR A 162 3.34 17.46 -7.17
C THR A 162 4.69 17.37 -6.46
N PRO A 163 5.45 18.48 -6.30
CA PRO A 163 6.67 18.49 -5.51
C PRO A 163 6.43 17.96 -4.09
N ALA A 164 7.38 17.17 -3.56
CA ALA A 164 7.24 16.60 -2.22
C ALA A 164 7.19 17.67 -1.11
N THR A 165 7.74 18.86 -1.37
CA THR A 165 7.68 20.03 -0.48
C THR A 165 6.29 20.65 -0.38
N ASP A 166 5.42 20.41 -1.37
CA ASP A 166 4.06 20.95 -1.42
C ASP A 166 3.02 19.91 -0.95
N LEU A 167 3.48 18.71 -0.61
CA LEU A 167 2.65 17.62 -0.11
C LEU A 167 2.57 17.66 1.42
N PRO A 168 1.38 17.50 2.02
CA PRO A 168 1.23 17.46 3.47
C PRO A 168 2.04 16.33 4.13
N ALA A 169 2.65 16.62 5.27
CA ALA A 169 3.37 15.62 6.07
C ALA A 169 2.50 14.42 6.48
N SER A 170 1.17 14.59 6.58
CA SER A 170 0.22 13.54 6.93
C SER A 170 0.09 12.42 5.90
N ILE A 171 0.54 12.63 4.66
CA ILE A 171 0.59 11.56 3.64
C ILE A 171 1.54 10.44 4.08
N ILE A 172 2.60 10.77 4.83
CA ILE A 172 3.52 9.80 5.43
C ILE A 172 3.40 9.86 6.95
N THR A 173 2.52 9.03 7.50
CA THR A 173 2.40 8.88 8.96
C THR A 173 3.47 7.96 9.53
N ARG A 174 3.84 6.89 8.80
CA ARG A 174 4.87 5.92 9.17
C ARG A 174 5.55 5.37 7.92
N LEU A 175 6.89 5.37 7.90
CA LEU A 175 7.67 4.54 6.99
C LEU A 175 8.14 3.31 7.77
N PRO A 176 7.80 2.08 7.35
CA PRO A 176 8.23 0.88 8.05
C PRO A 176 9.72 0.63 7.79
N VAL A 177 10.58 1.25 8.59
CA VAL A 177 12.03 0.99 8.59
C VAL A 177 12.31 -0.25 9.43
N ARG A 178 12.93 -1.26 8.83
CA ARG A 178 13.29 -2.51 9.52
C ARG A 178 14.81 -2.57 9.73
N TYR A 179 15.27 -2.41 10.96
CA TYR A 179 16.69 -2.51 11.34
C TYR A 179 17.12 -3.96 11.58
#